data_AF-A0A838ITX9-F1
#
_entry.id   AF-A0A838ITX9-F1
#
_cell.length_a   1.000
_cell.length_b   1.000
_cell.length_c   1.000
_cell.angle_alpha   90.00
_cell.angle_beta   90.00
_cell.angle_gamma   90.00
#
_symmetry.space_group_name_H-M   'P 1'
#
loop_
_entity.id
_entity.type
_entity.pdbx_description
1 polymer ?
#
loop_
_entity_poly.entity_id
_entity_poly.type
_entity_poly.pdbx_seq_one_letter_code
_entity_poly.pdbx_strand_id
1 'polypeptide(L)'
;MMKIVARRRTIEIENLHRVFQHATHSSSSYSFSCHPNGDVDFNALAPIAAQNARELLAGRDADYRDVGVRISAERQVDPAIGQCECGQRTSLWTNDNECGCGRWYNASGQELLAPDARDRDAERAGY
;
A
#
# COMPACT_ATOMS: atom_id res chain seq x y z
N MET A 1 -14.34 -24.57 10.80
CA MET A 1 -13.73 -24.00 9.58
C MET A 1 -14.34 -22.64 9.28
N MET A 2 -13.50 -21.62 9.09
CA MET A 2 -13.94 -20.25 8.79
C MET A 2 -14.56 -20.16 7.38
N LYS A 3 -15.63 -19.36 7.23
CA LYS A 3 -16.24 -19.08 5.93
C LYS A 3 -15.63 -17.83 5.31
N ILE A 4 -15.05 -17.92 4.11
CA ILE A 4 -14.59 -16.72 3.38
C ILE A 4 -15.81 -15.96 2.85
N VAL A 5 -16.00 -14.73 3.34
CA VAL A 5 -17.12 -13.84 2.97
C VAL A 5 -16.69 -12.73 2.02
N ALA A 6 -15.40 -12.40 1.96
CA ALA A 6 -14.82 -11.58 0.90
C ALA A 6 -13.46 -12.16 0.49
N ARG A 7 -13.21 -12.28 -0.81
CA ARG A 7 -11.93 -12.77 -1.33
C ARG A 7 -10.90 -11.65 -1.32
N ARG A 8 -9.63 -12.01 -1.10
CA ARG A 8 -8.50 -11.11 -1.26
C ARG A 8 -8.51 -10.52 -2.66
N ARG A 9 -8.31 -9.21 -2.76
CA ARG A 9 -8.15 -8.52 -4.05
C ARG A 9 -6.84 -7.74 -4.06
N THR A 10 -6.16 -7.81 -5.19
CA THR A 10 -5.07 -6.89 -5.51
C THR A 10 -5.66 -5.81 -6.40
N ILE A 11 -5.40 -4.55 -6.05
CA ILE A 11 -5.80 -3.38 -6.81
C ILE A 11 -4.51 -2.73 -7.27
N GLU A 12 -4.36 -2.56 -8.59
CA GLU A 12 -3.28 -1.78 -9.18
C GLU A 12 -3.83 -0.38 -9.44
N ILE A 13 -3.14 0.62 -8.91
CA ILE A 13 -3.50 2.03 -9.03
C ILE A 13 -2.38 2.70 -9.81
N GLU A 14 -2.70 3.18 -11.01
CA GLU A 14 -1.78 3.99 -11.81
C GLU A 14 -1.97 5.47 -11.44
N ASN A 15 -0.89 6.10 -11.00
CA ASN A 15 -0.85 7.53 -10.72
C ASN A 15 0.05 8.24 -11.73
N LEU A 16 -0.45 9.34 -12.27
CA LEU A 16 0.29 10.21 -13.18
C LEU A 16 0.92 11.35 -12.39
N HIS A 17 2.21 11.57 -12.63
CA HIS A 17 2.94 12.67 -12.01
C HIS A 17 3.71 13.48 -13.03
N ARG A 18 3.67 14.80 -12.92
CA ARG A 18 4.66 15.69 -13.56
C ARG A 18 5.91 15.68 -12.69
N VAL A 19 7.04 15.31 -13.28
CA VAL A 19 8.29 15.09 -12.53
C VAL A 19 9.35 16.11 -12.93
N PHE A 20 10.00 16.68 -11.92
CA PHE A 20 11.14 17.58 -12.04
C PHE A 20 12.33 16.95 -11.35
N GLN A 21 13.44 16.77 -12.05
CA GLN A 21 14.64 16.12 -11.51
C GLN A 21 15.78 17.13 -11.39
N HIS A 22 16.51 17.10 -10.27
CA HIS A 22 17.67 17.95 -10.10
C HIS A 22 18.76 17.59 -11.13
N ALA A 23 19.37 18.60 -11.73
CA ALA A 23 20.25 18.48 -12.89
C ALA A 23 21.50 17.64 -12.59
N THR A 24 22.05 17.78 -11.39
CA THR A 24 23.29 17.12 -10.96
C THR A 24 23.06 16.00 -9.92
N HIS A 25 21.86 15.89 -9.35
CA HIS A 25 21.57 14.98 -8.22
C HIS A 25 20.29 14.21 -8.53
N SER A 26 20.41 13.11 -9.28
CA SER A 26 19.26 12.35 -9.77
C SER A 26 18.35 11.77 -8.68
N SER A 27 18.84 11.65 -7.44
CA SER A 27 18.06 11.25 -6.26
C SER A 27 17.21 12.37 -5.67
N SER A 28 17.41 13.63 -6.08
CA SER A 28 16.57 14.76 -5.71
C SER A 28 15.58 15.06 -6.83
N SER A 29 14.29 14.96 -6.53
CA SER A 29 13.23 15.25 -7.50
C SER A 29 11.97 15.75 -6.79
N TYR A 30 11.18 16.51 -7.53
CA TYR A 30 9.80 16.81 -7.20
C TYR A 30 8.88 16.02 -8.13
N SER A 31 7.79 15.52 -7.59
CA SER A 31 6.70 14.92 -8.35
C SER A 31 5.38 15.49 -7.86
N PHE A 32 4.52 15.85 -8.80
CA PHE A 32 3.19 16.40 -8.51
C PHE A 32 2.15 15.61 -9.29
N SER A 33 1.07 15.20 -8.62
CA SER A 33 -0.04 14.54 -9.30
C SER A 33 -0.58 15.40 -10.43
N CYS A 34 -0.83 14.79 -11.59
CA CYS A 34 -1.27 15.49 -12.78
C CYS A 34 -2.30 14.70 -13.58
N HIS A 35 -2.98 15.40 -14.47
CA HIS A 35 -3.86 14.81 -15.47
C HIS A 35 -3.07 14.21 -16.65
N PRO A 36 -3.69 13.40 -17.54
CA PRO A 36 -3.01 12.81 -18.70
C PRO A 36 -2.34 13.80 -19.65
N ASN A 37 -2.81 15.04 -19.70
CA ASN A 37 -2.18 16.12 -20.49
C ASN A 37 -0.96 16.75 -19.80
N GLY A 38 -0.65 16.37 -18.56
CA GLY A 38 0.45 16.90 -17.76
C GLY A 38 0.10 18.08 -16.85
N ASP A 39 -1.17 18.52 -16.83
CA ASP A 39 -1.60 19.62 -15.95
C ASP A 39 -1.62 19.15 -14.50
N VAL A 40 -0.90 19.87 -13.65
CA VAL A 40 -0.82 19.60 -12.21
C VAL A 40 -2.15 19.94 -11.54
N ASP A 41 -2.66 19.02 -10.72
CA ASP A 41 -3.84 19.28 -9.90
C ASP A 41 -3.47 20.07 -8.64
N PHE A 42 -3.51 21.39 -8.75
CA PHE A 42 -3.17 22.29 -7.65
C PHE A 42 -4.14 22.24 -6.47
N ASN A 43 -5.36 21.74 -6.64
CA ASN A 43 -6.32 21.63 -5.55
C ASN A 43 -5.98 20.47 -4.61
N ALA A 44 -5.30 19.45 -5.12
CA ALA A 44 -4.82 18.31 -4.34
C ALA A 44 -3.50 18.59 -3.60
N LEU A 45 -2.83 19.72 -3.86
CA LEU A 45 -1.53 20.05 -3.28
C LEU A 45 -1.63 20.86 -1.99
N ALA A 46 -0.75 20.54 -1.04
CA ALA A 46 -0.49 21.43 0.09
C ALA A 46 0.09 22.78 -0.39
N PRO A 47 -0.11 23.90 0.34
CA PRO A 47 0.31 25.23 -0.11
C PRO A 47 1.77 25.34 -0.56
N ILE A 48 2.70 24.71 0.18
CA ILE A 48 4.13 24.73 -0.16
C ILE A 48 4.43 23.91 -1.42
N ALA A 49 3.77 22.76 -1.60
CA ALA A 49 3.92 21.94 -2.80
C ALA A 49 3.36 22.69 -4.03
N ALA A 50 2.24 23.39 -3.87
CA ALA A 50 1.67 24.23 -4.91
C ALA A 50 2.60 25.38 -5.30
N GLN A 51 3.29 26.01 -4.33
CA GLN A 51 4.30 27.03 -4.63
C GLN A 51 5.47 26.45 -5.44
N ASN A 52 6.07 25.35 -4.97
CA ASN A 52 7.19 24.70 -5.65
C ASN A 52 6.80 24.30 -7.09
N ALA A 53 5.61 23.71 -7.27
CA ALA A 53 5.10 23.35 -8.59
C ALA A 53 5.00 24.57 -9.52
N ARG A 54 4.51 25.72 -9.04
CA ARG A 54 4.43 26.95 -9.86
C ARG A 54 5.80 27.51 -10.22
N GLU A 55 6.78 27.42 -9.32
CA GLU A 55 8.14 27.89 -9.58
C GLU A 55 8.84 27.02 -10.63
N LEU A 56 8.72 25.70 -10.50
CA LEU A 56 9.28 24.72 -11.43
C LEU A 56 8.63 24.79 -12.82
N LEU A 57 7.29 24.86 -12.90
CA LEU A 57 6.56 25.00 -14.17
C LEU A 57 6.87 26.33 -14.89
N ALA A 58 7.18 27.37 -14.13
CA ALA A 58 7.60 28.66 -14.69
C ALA A 58 9.10 28.71 -15.05
N GLY A 59 9.85 27.63 -14.82
CA GLY A 59 11.30 27.57 -15.08
C GLY A 59 12.12 28.50 -14.18
N ARG A 60 11.61 28.85 -12.98
CA ARG A 60 12.30 29.76 -12.04
C ARG A 60 13.39 29.10 -11.21
N ASP A 61 13.48 27.78 -11.26
CA ASP A 61 14.54 27.00 -10.61
C ASP A 61 15.33 26.25 -11.69
N ALA A 62 16.52 26.77 -12.00
CA ALA A 62 17.39 26.24 -13.05
C ALA A 62 18.06 24.92 -12.67
N ASP A 63 18.07 24.58 -11.38
CA ASP A 63 18.67 23.33 -10.91
C ASP A 63 17.78 22.12 -11.19
N TYR A 64 16.52 22.34 -11.58
CA TYR A 64 15.58 21.26 -11.91
C TYR A 64 15.18 21.29 -13.38
N ARG A 65 15.17 20.11 -13.99
CA ARG A 65 14.66 19.89 -15.34
C ARG A 65 13.30 19.20 -15.29
N ASP A 66 12.38 19.67 -16.12
CA ASP A 66 11.13 18.97 -16.37
C ASP A 66 11.41 17.71 -17.20
N VAL A 67 11.15 16.53 -16.62
CA VAL A 67 11.34 15.23 -17.29
C VAL A 67 10.03 14.64 -17.80
N GLY A 68 8.97 15.44 -17.84
CA GLY A 68 7.66 15.12 -18.36
C GLY A 68 6.77 14.37 -17.37
N VAL A 69 5.70 13.77 -17.93
CA VAL A 69 4.76 12.93 -17.19
C VAL A 69 5.33 11.53 -16.99
N ARG A 70 5.22 11.00 -15.78
CA ARG A 70 5.61 9.65 -15.40
C ARG A 70 4.43 8.93 -14.77
N ILE A 71 4.34 7.63 -15.05
CA ILE A 71 3.38 6.72 -14.41
C ILE A 71 4.10 6.08 -13.23
N SER A 72 3.48 6.13 -12.06
CA SER A 72 3.81 5.27 -10.93
C SER A 72 2.68 4.25 -10.77
N ALA A 73 3.03 3.00 -10.50
CA ALA A 73 2.05 1.96 -10.19
C ALA A 73 2.16 1.64 -8.70
N GLU A 74 1.06 1.80 -7.98
CA GLU A 74 0.91 1.34 -6.60
C GLU A 74 0.09 0.06 -6.59
N ARG A 75 0.50 -0.89 -5.73
CA ARG A 75 -0.24 -2.12 -5.51
C ARG A 75 -0.86 -2.07 -4.12
N GLN A 76 -2.18 -1.88 -4.08
CA GLN A 76 -2.96 -2.05 -2.85
C GLN A 76 -3.46 -3.49 -2.75
N VAL A 77 -3.39 -4.06 -1.54
CA VAL A 77 -3.94 -5.39 -1.26
C VAL A 77 -5.01 -5.24 -0.20
N ASP A 78 -6.23 -5.64 -0.54
CA ASP A 78 -7.27 -5.83 0.45
C ASP A 78 -7.30 -7.30 0.87
N PRO A 79 -7.21 -7.59 2.18
CA PRO A 79 -7.16 -8.96 2.69
C PRO A 79 -8.48 -9.69 2.42
N ALA A 80 -8.45 -11.02 2.46
CA ALA A 80 -9.70 -11.77 2.50
C ALA A 80 -10.41 -11.49 3.83
N ILE A 81 -11.75 -11.44 3.83
CA ILE A 81 -12.52 -11.36 5.07
C ILE A 81 -13.14 -12.72 5.32
N GLY A 82 -12.83 -13.30 6.47
CA GLY A 82 -13.41 -14.54 6.94
C GLY A 82 -14.41 -14.30 8.06
N GLN A 83 -15.48 -15.09 8.09
CA GLN A 83 -16.42 -15.17 9.20
C GLN A 83 -16.09 -16.38 10.05
N CYS A 84 -15.66 -16.13 11.29
CA CYS A 84 -15.36 -17.13 12.28
C CYS A 84 -16.64 -17.87 12.73
N GLU A 85 -16.49 -19.06 13.31
CA GLU A 85 -17.59 -19.81 13.92
C GLU A 85 -18.26 -19.05 15.07
N CYS A 86 -17.53 -18.16 15.75
CA CYS A 86 -18.10 -17.26 16.76
C CYS A 86 -18.98 -16.14 16.15
N GLY A 87 -19.07 -16.05 14.83
CA GLY A 87 -19.84 -15.06 14.09
C GLY A 87 -19.09 -13.77 13.74
N GLN A 88 -17.94 -13.50 14.38
CA GLN A 88 -17.13 -12.31 14.10
C GLN A 88 -16.43 -12.38 12.73
N ARG A 89 -16.11 -11.21 12.19
CA ARG A 89 -15.33 -11.06 10.96
C ARG A 89 -13.87 -10.78 11.29
N THR A 90 -12.98 -11.48 10.61
CA THR A 90 -11.52 -11.29 10.74
C THR A 90 -10.94 -10.99 9.37
N SER A 91 -10.10 -9.97 9.29
CA SER A 91 -9.26 -9.71 8.12
C SER A 91 -8.13 -10.73 8.09
N LEU A 92 -8.06 -11.50 7.01
CA LEU A 92 -7.06 -12.54 6.78
C LEU A 92 -5.92 -11.96 5.94
N TRP A 93 -4.91 -11.47 6.64
CA TRP A 93 -3.64 -11.07 6.05
C TRP A 93 -2.78 -12.30 5.73
N THR A 94 -1.61 -12.08 5.14
CA THR A 94 -0.71 -13.15 4.70
C THR A 94 -0.19 -14.03 5.85
N ASN A 95 -0.17 -13.49 7.07
CA ASN A 95 0.30 -14.18 8.28
C ASN A 95 -0.86 -14.89 8.99
N ASP A 96 -0.61 -15.32 10.22
CA ASP A 96 -1.66 -15.84 11.10
C ASP A 96 -2.54 -14.72 11.64
N ASN A 97 -3.82 -15.01 11.76
CA ASN A 97 -4.84 -14.04 12.10
C ASN A 97 -5.64 -14.57 13.29
N GLU A 98 -5.61 -13.82 14.38
CA GLU A 98 -6.41 -14.11 15.55
C GLU A 98 -7.82 -13.52 15.38
N CYS A 99 -8.84 -14.33 15.66
CA CYS A 99 -10.20 -13.85 15.84
C CYS A 99 -10.38 -13.38 17.29
N GLY A 100 -11.25 -12.41 17.55
CA GLY A 100 -11.50 -11.90 18.91
C GLY A 100 -12.00 -12.95 19.91
N CYS A 101 -12.38 -14.14 19.46
CA CYS A 101 -12.67 -15.30 20.31
C CYS A 101 -11.45 -16.18 20.65
N GLY A 102 -10.23 -15.78 20.27
CA GLY A 102 -8.97 -16.49 20.53
C GLY A 102 -8.62 -17.62 19.56
N ARG A 103 -9.42 -17.83 18.50
CA ARG A 103 -9.11 -18.82 17.45
C ARG A 103 -8.17 -18.23 16.42
N TRP A 104 -7.24 -19.04 15.93
CA TRP A 104 -6.20 -18.62 14.99
C TRP A 104 -6.46 -19.21 13.61
N TYR A 105 -6.20 -18.42 12.56
CA TYR A 105 -6.42 -18.81 11.18
C TYR A 105 -5.28 -18.35 10.26
N ASN A 106 -4.90 -19.15 9.28
CA ASN A 106 -4.03 -18.68 8.19
C ASN A 106 -4.79 -17.80 7.19
N ALA A 107 -4.07 -17.27 6.20
CA ALA A 107 -4.62 -16.43 5.14
C ALA A 107 -5.76 -17.08 4.31
N SER A 108 -5.84 -18.42 4.30
CA SER A 108 -6.87 -19.19 3.59
C SER A 108 -8.08 -19.53 4.46
N GLY A 109 -8.08 -19.12 5.74
CA GLY A 109 -9.14 -19.43 6.71
C GLY A 109 -9.06 -20.83 7.32
N GLN A 110 -7.93 -21.53 7.15
CA GLN A 110 -7.68 -22.79 7.86
C GLN A 110 -7.32 -22.48 9.31
N GLU A 111 -7.97 -23.19 10.23
CA GLU A 111 -7.74 -23.06 11.66
C GLU A 111 -6.34 -23.57 12.03
N LEU A 112 -5.68 -22.84 12.91
CA LEU A 112 -4.34 -23.11 13.41
C LEU A 112 -4.39 -23.26 14.93
N LEU A 113 -3.39 -23.94 15.47
CA LEU A 113 -3.09 -23.84 16.89
C LEU A 113 -2.70 -22.39 17.24
N ALA A 114 -2.97 -21.97 18.47
CA ALA A 114 -2.39 -20.73 18.98
C ALA A 114 -0.86 -20.82 19.00
N PRO A 115 -0.12 -19.70 18.85
CA PRO A 115 1.35 -19.73 18.76
C PRO A 115 2.01 -20.50 19.90
N ASP A 116 1.56 -20.30 21.14
CA ASP A 116 2.07 -20.98 22.34
C ASP A 116 1.85 -22.50 22.29
N ALA A 117 0.74 -22.95 21.71
CA ALA A 117 0.45 -24.36 21.52
C ALA A 117 1.30 -25.00 20.42
N ARG A 118 1.71 -24.21 19.40
CA ARG A 118 2.63 -24.68 18.37
C ARG A 118 4.04 -24.86 18.90
N ASP A 119 4.51 -23.91 19.71
CA ASP A 119 5.85 -23.98 20.31
C ASP A 119 5.98 -25.25 21.18
N ARG A 120 4.96 -25.54 22.00
CA ARG A 120 4.91 -26.78 22.79
C ARG A 120 4.89 -28.05 21.93
N ASP A 121 4.17 -28.03 20.81
CA ASP A 121 4.13 -29.16 19.88
C ASP A 121 5.48 -29.34 19.15
N ALA A 122 6.16 -28.24 18.80
CA ALA A 122 7.49 -28.26 18.19
C ALA A 122 8.55 -28.83 19.15
N GLU A 123 8.55 -28.37 20.40
CA GLU A 123 9.42 -28.89 21.46
C GLU A 123 9.19 -30.39 21.68
N ARG A 124 7.92 -30.83 21.68
CA ARG A 124 7.56 -32.25 21.82
C ARG A 124 7.99 -33.08 20.61
N ALA A 125 8.04 -32.47 19.43
CA ALA A 125 8.51 -33.10 18.20
C ALA A 125 10.05 -33.11 18.06
N GLY A 126 10.77 -32.46 18.98
CA GLY A 126 12.24 -32.46 19.02
C GLY A 126 12.90 -31.48 18.05
N TYR A 127 12.19 -30.41 17.67
CA TYR A 127 12.74 -29.28 16.92
C TYR A 127 13.28 -28.18 17.82
#